data_AF-A0A5N5IZA0-F1
#
_entry.id   AF-A0A5N5IZA0-F1
#
_cell.length_a   1.000
_cell.length_b   1.000
_cell.length_c   1.000
_cell.angle_alpha   90.00
_cell.angle_beta   90.00
_cell.angle_gamma   90.00
#
_symmetry.space_group_name_H-M   'P 1'
#
loop_
_entity.id
_entity.type
_entity.pdbx_description
1 polymer ?
#
loop_
_entity_poly.entity_id
_entity_poly.type
_entity_poly.pdbx_seq_one_letter_code
_entity_poly.pdbx_strand_id
1 'polypeptide(L)'
;GQRIAYEAAQSSGLDPAILGFFEIYCIKNDPGWYIENANLTRDEITDRQAGAFQDVLPLLPQLLDESAVKDYITAPMLDEKATERYVMGLPKFEHNVLRGERCDKAKLGKVFN
;
A
#
# COMPACT_ATOMS: atom_id res chain seq x y z
N GLY A 1 -17.16 -10.98 -17.51
CA GLY A 1 -17.87 -9.75 -17.11
C GLY A 1 -17.11 -8.46 -17.39
N GLN A 2 -15.80 -8.51 -17.68
CA GLN A 2 -14.96 -7.31 -17.85
C GLN A 2 -15.47 -6.35 -18.93
N ARG A 3 -15.93 -6.88 -20.08
CA ARG A 3 -16.53 -6.06 -21.15
C ARG A 3 -17.75 -5.26 -20.71
N ILE A 4 -18.70 -5.89 -20.00
CA ILE A 4 -19.93 -5.23 -19.54
C ILE A 4 -19.59 -4.16 -18.50
N ALA A 5 -18.65 -4.43 -17.60
CA ALA A 5 -18.19 -3.45 -16.62
C ALA A 5 -17.55 -2.24 -17.31
N TYR A 6 -16.72 -2.47 -18.33
CA TYR A 6 -16.10 -1.42 -19.14
C TYR A 6 -17.15 -0.57 -19.86
N GLU A 7 -18.08 -1.21 -20.59
CA GLU A 7 -19.11 -0.52 -21.36
C GLU A 7 -20.06 0.29 -20.44
N ALA A 8 -20.38 -0.24 -19.25
CA ALA A 8 -21.15 0.48 -18.25
C ALA A 8 -20.41 1.70 -17.69
N ALA A 9 -19.12 1.56 -17.38
CA ALA A 9 -18.27 2.66 -16.93
C ALA A 9 -18.14 3.75 -18.00
N GLN A 10 -17.91 3.35 -19.25
CA GLN A 10 -17.87 4.26 -20.41
C GLN A 10 -19.19 5.00 -20.59
N SER A 11 -20.33 4.29 -20.49
CA SER A 11 -21.66 4.89 -20.59
C SER A 11 -21.98 5.86 -19.45
N SER A 12 -21.31 5.69 -18.30
CA SER A 12 -21.44 6.58 -17.13
C SER A 12 -20.55 7.82 -17.23
N GLY A 13 -19.74 7.95 -18.30
CA GLY A 13 -18.89 9.11 -18.54
C GLY A 13 -17.61 9.13 -17.70
N LEU A 14 -17.12 7.96 -17.25
CA LEU A 14 -15.83 7.89 -16.56
C LEU A 14 -14.68 8.37 -17.46
N ASP A 15 -13.67 8.97 -16.85
CA ASP A 15 -12.49 9.46 -17.55
C ASP A 15 -11.81 8.32 -18.35
N PRO A 16 -11.45 8.53 -19.63
CA PRO A 16 -10.77 7.53 -20.45
C PRO A 16 -9.47 6.97 -19.83
N ALA A 17 -8.75 7.75 -19.03
CA ALA A 17 -7.56 7.29 -18.34
C ALA A 17 -7.89 6.17 -17.32
N ILE A 18 -9.04 6.27 -16.63
CA ILE A 18 -9.51 5.23 -15.71
C ILE A 18 -9.95 3.98 -16.46
N LEU A 19 -10.57 4.15 -17.63
CA LEU A 19 -10.93 3.04 -18.51
C LEU A 19 -9.68 2.31 -19.02
N GLY A 20 -8.66 3.04 -19.48
CA GLY A 20 -7.38 2.49 -19.91
C GLY A 20 -6.63 1.77 -18.78
N PHE A 21 -6.71 2.31 -17.55
CA PHE A 21 -6.19 1.63 -16.36
C PHE A 21 -6.90 0.31 -16.07
N PHE A 22 -8.23 0.27 -16.19
CA PHE A 22 -8.98 -0.97 -16.02
C PHE A 22 -8.63 -2.02 -17.08
N GLU A 23 -8.45 -1.60 -18.34
CA GLU A 23 -8.03 -2.49 -19.43
C GLU A 23 -6.67 -3.14 -19.13
N ILE A 24 -5.66 -2.35 -18.78
CA ILE A 24 -4.32 -2.89 -18.51
C ILE A 24 -4.31 -3.76 -17.25
N TYR A 25 -5.15 -3.46 -16.26
CA TYR A 25 -5.36 -4.31 -15.09
C TYR A 25 -5.94 -5.68 -15.49
N CYS A 26 -6.92 -5.70 -16.39
CA CYS A 26 -7.47 -6.95 -16.93
C CYS A 26 -6.40 -7.77 -17.66
N ILE A 27 -5.56 -7.11 -18.47
CA ILE A 27 -4.45 -7.76 -19.18
C ILE A 27 -3.41 -8.32 -18.22
N LYS A 28 -3.05 -7.58 -17.16
CA LYS A 28 -2.06 -8.02 -16.16
C LYS A 28 -2.55 -9.17 -15.26
N ASN A 29 -3.85 -9.39 -15.16
CA ASN A 29 -4.37 -10.55 -14.42
C ASN A 29 -4.12 -11.89 -15.14
N ASP A 30 -4.05 -11.89 -16.48
CA ASP A 30 -3.69 -13.08 -17.27
C ASP A 30 -2.78 -12.71 -18.46
N PRO A 31 -1.53 -12.28 -18.20
CA PRO A 31 -0.66 -11.77 -19.25
C PRO A 31 -0.24 -12.87 -20.23
N GLY A 32 -0.25 -14.15 -19.81
CA GLY A 32 0.14 -15.28 -20.65
C GLY A 32 -0.79 -15.42 -21.86
N TRP A 33 -2.11 -15.35 -21.63
CA TRP A 33 -3.07 -15.41 -22.73
C TRP A 33 -2.86 -14.29 -23.75
N TYR A 34 -2.62 -13.06 -23.30
CA TYR A 34 -2.40 -11.91 -24.18
C TYR A 34 -1.05 -11.95 -24.91
N ILE A 35 -0.01 -12.48 -24.26
CA ILE A 35 1.29 -12.65 -24.92
C ILE A 35 1.18 -13.68 -26.05
N GLU A 36 0.48 -14.78 -25.81
CA GLU A 36 0.33 -15.86 -26.78
C GLU A 36 -0.67 -15.56 -27.90
N ASN A 37 -1.76 -14.84 -27.59
CA ASN A 37 -2.91 -14.71 -28.50
C ASN A 37 -3.16 -13.28 -29.02
N ALA A 38 -2.59 -12.26 -28.38
CA ALA A 38 -2.83 -10.85 -28.73
C ALA A 38 -1.56 -10.13 -29.25
N ASN A 39 -0.49 -10.88 -29.52
CA ASN A 39 0.79 -10.37 -30.04
C ASN A 39 1.36 -9.22 -29.19
N LEU A 40 1.15 -9.31 -27.87
CA LEU A 40 1.72 -8.39 -26.89
C LEU A 40 2.99 -8.98 -26.30
N THR A 41 4.00 -8.16 -26.09
CA THR A 41 5.18 -8.55 -25.34
C THR A 41 5.01 -8.22 -23.87
N ARG A 42 5.75 -8.92 -23.01
CA ARG A 42 5.75 -8.65 -21.56
C ARG A 42 6.21 -7.22 -21.25
N ASP A 43 7.13 -6.70 -22.05
CA ASP A 43 7.69 -5.35 -21.88
C ASP A 43 6.65 -4.30 -22.27
N GLU A 44 5.97 -4.45 -23.41
CA GLU A 44 4.85 -3.57 -23.79
C GLU A 44 3.73 -3.54 -22.75
N ILE A 45 3.38 -4.69 -22.15
CA ILE A 45 2.37 -4.73 -21.08
C ILE A 45 2.85 -3.93 -19.86
N THR A 46 4.15 -3.96 -19.56
CA THR A 46 4.73 -3.25 -18.42
C THR A 46 4.80 -1.75 -18.69
N ASP A 47 5.20 -1.34 -19.89
CA ASP A 47 5.23 0.07 -20.29
C ASP A 47 3.83 0.68 -20.34
N ARG A 48 2.86 -0.06 -20.90
CA ARG A 48 1.44 0.36 -20.90
C ARG A 48 0.90 0.50 -19.49
N GLN A 49 1.29 -0.39 -18.57
CA GLN A 49 0.90 -0.29 -17.16
C GLN A 49 1.47 0.99 -16.55
N ALA A 50 2.77 1.25 -16.74
CA ALA A 50 3.41 2.45 -16.22
C ALA A 50 2.75 3.73 -16.75
N GLY A 51 2.45 3.79 -18.06
CA GLY A 51 1.73 4.89 -18.68
C GLY A 51 0.32 5.09 -18.07
N ALA A 52 -0.46 4.01 -17.96
CA ALA A 52 -1.80 4.10 -17.37
C ALA A 52 -1.78 4.60 -15.91
N PHE A 53 -0.76 4.22 -15.11
CA PHE A 53 -0.60 4.78 -13.77
C PHE A 53 -0.22 6.27 -13.81
N GLN A 54 0.65 6.69 -14.72
CA GLN A 54 1.03 8.10 -14.87
C GLN A 54 -0.17 8.97 -15.26
N ASP A 55 -1.09 8.44 -16.07
CA ASP A 55 -2.30 9.14 -16.50
C ASP A 55 -3.35 9.23 -15.37
N VAL A 56 -3.47 8.18 -14.55
CA VAL A 56 -4.47 8.12 -13.47
C VAL A 56 -4.03 8.84 -12.20
N LEU A 57 -2.73 8.84 -11.85
CA LEU A 57 -2.21 9.43 -10.62
C LEU A 57 -2.68 10.88 -10.39
N PRO A 58 -2.67 11.80 -11.39
CA PRO A 58 -3.15 13.17 -11.24
C PRO A 58 -4.66 13.26 -10.96
N LEU A 59 -5.45 12.27 -11.37
CA LEU A 59 -6.91 12.26 -11.20
C LEU A 59 -7.33 11.76 -9.81
N LEU A 60 -6.47 11.01 -9.12
CA LEU A 60 -6.79 10.40 -7.83
C LEU A 60 -7.30 11.39 -6.77
N PRO A 61 -6.72 12.59 -6.59
CA PRO A 61 -7.23 13.55 -5.60
C PRO A 61 -8.69 13.93 -5.87
N GLN A 62 -9.02 14.24 -7.12
CA GLN A 62 -10.38 14.57 -7.52
C GLN A 62 -11.34 13.40 -7.30
N LEU A 63 -10.95 12.19 -7.71
CA LEU A 63 -11.76 10.99 -7.54
C LEU A 63 -12.01 10.67 -6.06
N LEU A 64 -11.03 10.91 -5.20
CA LEU A 64 -11.17 10.74 -3.75
C LEU A 64 -12.09 11.80 -3.14
N ASP A 65 -12.01 13.05 -3.58
CA ASP A 65 -12.89 14.13 -3.11
C ASP A 65 -14.34 13.94 -3.57
N GLU A 66 -14.55 13.46 -4.80
CA GLU A 66 -15.87 13.09 -5.32
C GLU A 66 -16.43 11.85 -4.64
N SER A 67 -15.57 11.00 -4.11
CA SER A 67 -15.97 9.84 -3.34
C SER A 67 -16.48 10.28 -1.95
N ALA A 68 -17.65 9.80 -1.55
CA ALA A 68 -18.19 10.02 -0.20
C ALA A 68 -17.40 9.26 0.90
N VAL A 69 -16.16 8.85 0.62
CA VAL A 69 -15.36 7.94 1.46
C VAL A 69 -14.75 8.70 2.63
N LYS A 70 -14.53 10.02 2.51
CA LYS A 70 -13.95 10.86 3.55
C LYS A 70 -14.65 10.74 4.91
N ASP A 71 -15.97 10.56 4.91
CA ASP A 71 -16.78 10.41 6.13
C ASP A 71 -16.60 9.07 6.84
N TYR A 72 -16.04 8.07 6.14
CA TYR A 72 -15.84 6.71 6.64
C TYR A 72 -14.38 6.41 6.97
N ILE A 73 -13.43 7.26 6.57
CA ILE A 73 -12.01 7.00 6.82
C ILE A 73 -11.64 7.41 8.25
N THR A 74 -11.40 6.41 9.09
CA THR A 74 -10.88 6.59 10.45
C THR A 74 -9.35 6.53 10.53
N ALA A 75 -8.67 6.41 9.39
CA ALA A 75 -7.23 6.22 9.34
C ALA A 75 -6.49 7.50 9.80
N PRO A 76 -5.64 7.43 10.85
CA PRO A 76 -4.95 8.60 11.37
C PRO A 76 -3.93 9.17 10.37
N MET A 77 -3.46 8.36 9.42
CA MET A 77 -2.46 8.74 8.41
C MET A 77 -2.91 9.85 7.44
N LEU A 78 -4.20 10.18 7.40
CA LEU A 78 -4.72 11.29 6.58
C LEU A 78 -4.57 12.67 7.23
N ASP A 79 -4.35 12.73 8.54
CA ASP A 79 -4.10 13.98 9.28
C ASP A 79 -2.76 13.87 10.01
N GLU A 80 -1.86 14.81 9.74
CA GLU A 80 -0.53 14.85 10.34
C GLU A 80 -0.62 14.85 11.88
N LYS A 81 -1.55 15.61 12.44
CA LYS A 81 -1.75 15.67 13.91
C LYS A 81 -2.32 14.38 14.47
N ALA A 82 -3.25 13.73 13.76
CA ALA A 82 -3.77 12.43 14.16
C ALA A 82 -2.70 11.34 14.09
N THR A 83 -1.83 11.40 13.07
CA THR A 83 -0.67 10.52 12.92
C THR A 83 0.29 10.67 14.08
N GLU A 84 0.68 11.90 14.42
CA GLU A 84 1.57 12.17 15.57
C GLU A 84 0.96 11.66 16.88
N ARG A 85 -0.31 11.95 17.14
CA ARG A 85 -1.02 11.46 18.34
C ARG A 85 -1.04 9.93 18.39
N TYR A 86 -1.30 9.28 17.25
CA TYR A 86 -1.31 7.83 17.15
C TYR A 86 0.08 7.23 17.44
N VAL A 87 1.13 7.73 16.79
CA VAL A 87 2.52 7.25 16.98
C VAL A 87 2.99 7.47 18.42
N MET A 88 2.69 8.61 19.02
CA MET A 88 3.05 8.91 20.41
C MET A 88 2.28 8.06 21.43
N GLY A 89 1.11 7.55 21.08
CA GLY A 89 0.28 6.68 21.91
C GLY A 89 0.70 5.20 21.91
N LEU A 90 1.61 4.79 21.02
CA LEU A 90 2.06 3.39 20.94
C LEU A 90 2.99 3.03 22.12
N PRO A 91 2.87 1.81 22.68
CA PRO A 91 3.77 1.36 23.74
C PRO A 91 5.22 1.28 23.23
N LYS A 92 6.14 1.85 24.01
CA LYS A 92 7.58 1.76 23.74
C LYS A 92 8.13 0.50 24.41
N PHE A 93 8.77 -0.36 23.64
CA PHE A 93 9.46 -1.53 24.14
C PHE A 93 10.96 -1.26 24.15
N GLU A 94 11.54 -1.17 25.34
CA GLU A 94 12.99 -1.11 25.50
C GLU A 94 13.56 -2.53 25.56
N HIS A 95 14.62 -2.78 24.81
CA HIS A 95 15.38 -4.01 24.95
C HIS A 95 16.11 -3.97 26.29
N ASN A 96 15.58 -4.70 27.28
CA ASN A 96 16.26 -4.88 28.55
C ASN A 96 17.47 -5.79 28.30
N VAL A 97 18.63 -5.18 28.03
CA VAL A 97 19.89 -5.90 28.04
C VAL A 97 20.02 -6.40 29.47
N LEU A 98 19.72 -7.67 29.72
CA LEU A 98 20.08 -8.33 30.96
C LEU A 98 21.60 -8.21 31.04
N ARG A 99 22.02 -7.16 31.75
CA ARG A 99 23.40 -6.86 32.09
C ARG A 99 23.82 -8.04 32.94
N GLY A 100 24.42 -9.04 32.29
CA GLY A 100 24.91 -10.24 32.92
C GLY A 100 25.59 -9.82 34.21
N GLU A 101 25.00 -10.26 35.33
CA GLU A 101 25.54 -10.03 36.65
C GLU A 101 26.98 -10.52 36.61
N ARG A 102 27.92 -9.57 36.67
CA ARG A 102 29.32 -9.92 36.88
C ARG A 102 29.32 -10.70 38.19
N CYS A 103 29.75 -11.96 38.10
CA CYS A 103 30.03 -12.80 39.25
C CYS A 103 31.05 -12.06 40.14
N ASP A 104 30.57 -11.36 41.17
CA ASP A 104 31.38 -10.61 42.14
C ASP A 104 32.15 -11.62 43.00
N LYS A 105 33.39 -11.95 42.60
CA LYS A 105 34.33 -12.79 43.36
C LYS A 105 34.88 -12.11 44.64
N ALA A 106 34.17 -11.17 45.24
CA ALA A 106 34.69 -10.34 46.36
C ALA A 106 33.93 -10.47 47.69
N LYS A 107 33.11 -11.51 47.90
CA LYS A 107 32.48 -11.79 49.21
C LYS A 107 32.68 -13.22 49.73
N LEU A 108 33.82 -13.84 49.42
CA LEU A 108 34.31 -15.04 50.13
C LEU A 108 35.42 -14.62 51.09
N GLY A 109 35.04 -14.09 52.25
CA GLY A 109 36.01 -13.64 53.24
C GLY A 109 35.37 -12.94 54.42
N LYS A 110 34.58 -13.70 55.19
CA LYS A 110 34.11 -13.48 56.57
C LYS A 110 32.66 -13.90 56.67
N VAL A 111 32.43 -15.13 57.12
CA VAL A 111 31.67 -15.48 58.33
C VAL A 111 31.66 -17.00 58.34
N PHE A 112 32.64 -17.63 58.97
CA PHE A 112 32.48 -18.87 59.73
C PHE A 112 33.63 -18.92 60.73
N ASN A 113 33.26 -19.07 62.00
CA ASN A 113 34.16 -19.36 63.12
C ASN A 113 34.98 -20.63 62.87
#